data_AF-A0A166RAE0-F1
#
_entry.id   AF-A0A166RAE0-F1
#
_cell.length_a   1.000
_cell.length_b   1.000
_cell.length_c   1.000
_cell.angle_alpha   90.00
_cell.angle_beta   90.00
_cell.angle_gamma   90.00
#
_symmetry.space_group_name_H-M   'P 1'
#
loop_
_entity.id
_entity.type
_entity.pdbx_description
1 polymer ?
#
loop_
_entity_poly.entity_id
_entity_poly.type
_entity_poly.pdbx_seq_one_letter_code
_entity_poly.pdbx_strand_id
1 'polypeptide(L)'
;FTDLPIEVREDILRAAAMDFAAEPSPDEIFIQTQQGITRLCASYVYLYDSEQQSQKWSRFPWDVCTQDLHNIKAHTLDMTKT
;
A
#
# COMPACT_ATOMS: atom_id res chain seq x y z
N PHE A 1 6.78 3.83 -19.31
CA PHE A 1 6.30 2.51 -18.83
C PHE A 1 5.59 1.71 -19.91
N THR A 2 4.75 2.32 -20.75
CA THR A 2 3.96 1.63 -21.78
C THR A 2 4.75 1.03 -22.94
N ASP A 3 6.06 1.25 -23.03
CA ASP A 3 6.88 0.73 -24.13
C ASP A 3 7.67 -0.55 -23.79
N LEU A 4 7.60 -1.02 -22.54
CA LEU A 4 8.29 -2.24 -22.08
C LEU A 4 7.47 -3.51 -22.40
N PRO A 5 8.05 -4.71 -22.40
CA PRO A 5 7.27 -5.94 -22.32
C PRO A 5 6.43 -6.01 -21.03
N ILE A 6 5.34 -6.77 -21.03
CA ILE A 6 4.44 -6.84 -19.85
C ILE A 6 5.15 -7.46 -18.65
N GLU A 7 5.97 -8.49 -18.87
CA GLU A 7 6.74 -9.19 -17.87
C GLU A 7 7.70 -8.24 -17.13
N VAL A 8 8.38 -7.37 -17.89
CA VAL A 8 9.30 -6.37 -17.32
C VAL A 8 8.54 -5.37 -16.45
N ARG A 9 7.34 -4.96 -16.86
CA ARG A 9 6.52 -4.04 -16.04
C ARG A 9 6.08 -4.71 -14.74
N GLU A 10 5.64 -5.97 -14.81
CA GLU A 10 5.25 -6.73 -13.63
C GLU A 10 6.41 -6.96 -12.67
N ASP A 11 7.62 -7.22 -13.19
CA ASP A 11 8.81 -7.37 -12.37
C ASP A 11 9.18 -6.07 -11.65
N ILE A 12 9.07 -4.92 -12.32
CA ILE A 12 9.29 -3.61 -11.69
C ILE A 12 8.28 -3.37 -10.57
N LEU A 13 7.00 -3.65 -10.82
CA LEU A 13 5.95 -3.48 -9.81
C LEU A 13 6.13 -4.42 -8.63
N ARG A 14 6.52 -5.67 -8.89
CA ARG A 14 6.79 -6.68 -7.85
C ARG A 14 7.99 -6.30 -7.01
N ALA A 15 9.07 -5.83 -7.63
CA ALA A 15 10.24 -5.34 -6.92
C ALA A 15 9.88 -4.16 -6.01
N ALA A 16 9.18 -3.15 -6.54
CA ALA A 16 8.73 -2.01 -5.75
C ALA A 16 7.82 -2.41 -4.58
N ALA A 17 6.94 -3.39 -4.78
CA ALA A 17 6.08 -3.89 -3.71
C ALA A 17 6.86 -4.67 -2.64
N MET A 18 7.86 -5.47 -3.04
CA MET A 18 8.73 -6.18 -2.10
C MET A 18 9.60 -5.21 -1.30
N ASP A 19 10.19 -4.22 -1.95
CA ASP A 19 11.01 -3.20 -1.29
C ASP A 19 10.16 -2.40 -0.28
N PHE A 20 8.94 -2.02 -0.65
CA PHE A 20 8.04 -1.33 0.24
C PHE A 20 7.57 -2.21 1.42
N ALA A 21 7.37 -3.50 1.20
CA ALA A 21 6.95 -4.43 2.25
C ALA A 21 8.07 -4.85 3.19
N ALA A 22 9.34 -4.63 2.80
CA ALA A 22 10.50 -4.98 3.62
C ALA A 22 10.68 -4.06 4.82
N GLU A 23 10.14 -2.84 4.75
CA GLU A 23 10.22 -1.85 5.81
C GLU A 23 8.82 -1.34 6.17
N PRO A 24 8.60 -0.89 7.41
CA PRO A 24 9.54 -0.85 8.53
C PRO A 24 9.57 -2.17 9.33
N SER A 25 10.70 -2.41 10.00
CA SER A 25 10.87 -3.57 10.89
C SER A 25 9.90 -3.49 12.07
N PRO A 26 9.40 -4.64 12.59
CA PRO A 26 8.63 -4.67 13.84
C PRO A 26 9.36 -4.02 15.04
N ASP A 27 10.69 -3.95 15.01
CA ASP A 27 11.47 -3.29 16.07
C ASP A 27 11.45 -1.76 15.96
N GLU A 28 11.10 -1.21 14.79
CA GLU A 28 11.03 0.22 14.50
C GLU A 28 9.65 0.81 14.80
N ILE A 29 8.62 -0.03 14.90
CA ILE A 29 7.24 0.38 15.16
C ILE A 29 6.67 -0.38 16.35
N PHE A 30 6.00 0.35 17.26
CA PHE A 30 5.34 -0.22 18.44
C PHE A 30 4.23 -1.27 18.14
N ILE A 31 3.91 -1.50 16.88
CA ILE A 31 2.87 -2.45 16.46
C ILE A 31 3.47 -3.87 16.44
N GLN A 32 2.92 -4.72 17.29
CA GLN A 32 3.44 -6.08 17.52
C GLN A 32 3.00 -7.12 16.48
N THR A 33 2.16 -6.76 15.50
CA THR A 33 1.66 -7.71 14.50
C THR A 33 2.01 -7.26 13.09
N GLN A 34 2.46 -8.21 12.25
CA GLN A 34 2.76 -7.94 10.84
C GLN A 34 1.55 -7.34 10.12
N GLN A 35 0.34 -7.84 10.39
CA GLN A 35 -0.89 -7.32 9.81
C GLN A 35 -1.14 -5.85 10.21
N GLY A 36 -0.83 -5.49 11.47
CA GLY A 36 -0.95 -4.12 11.93
C GLY A 36 0.04 -3.18 11.23
N ILE A 37 1.28 -3.64 11.02
CA ILE A 37 2.31 -2.90 10.29
C ILE A 37 1.87 -2.69 8.84
N THR A 38 1.48 -3.75 8.13
CA THR A 38 0.99 -3.66 6.75
C THR A 38 -0.21 -2.72 6.63
N ARG A 39 -1.17 -2.79 7.56
CA ARG A 39 -2.31 -1.88 7.60
C ARG A 39 -1.89 -0.43 7.81
N LEU A 40 -0.93 -0.18 8.71
CA LEU A 40 -0.39 1.15 8.97
C LEU A 40 0.28 1.71 7.71
N CYS A 41 1.19 0.95 7.09
CA CYS A 41 1.92 1.36 5.89
C CYS A 41 0.97 1.69 4.73
N ALA A 42 0.00 0.81 4.45
CA ALA A 42 -0.98 1.02 3.39
C ALA A 42 -1.85 2.27 3.65
N SER A 43 -2.29 2.47 4.89
CA SER A 43 -3.06 3.66 5.29
C SER A 43 -2.23 4.94 5.17
N TYR A 44 -0.97 4.88 5.61
CA TYR A 44 -0.04 6.00 5.59
C TYR A 44 0.27 6.44 4.15
N VAL A 45 0.65 5.51 3.27
CA VAL A 45 0.94 5.82 1.86
C VAL A 45 -0.28 6.39 1.15
N TYR A 46 -1.47 5.86 1.41
CA TYR A 46 -2.71 6.42 0.86
C TYR A 46 -2.94 7.87 1.31
N LEU A 47 -2.81 8.15 2.61
CA LEU A 47 -3.01 9.50 3.15
C LEU A 47 -1.94 10.46 2.66
N TYR A 48 -0.67 10.07 2.74
CA TYR A 48 0.46 10.86 2.27
C TYR A 48 0.31 11.24 0.79
N ASP A 49 -0.05 10.28 -0.06
CA ASP A 49 -0.28 10.55 -1.49
C ASP A 49 -1.46 11.51 -1.68
N SER A 50 -2.56 11.31 -0.94
CA SER A 50 -3.74 12.17 -1.01
C SER A 50 -3.48 13.63 -0.61
N GLU A 51 -2.62 13.83 0.40
CA GLU A 51 -2.27 15.15 0.94
C GLU A 51 -1.26 15.87 0.06
N GLN A 52 -0.23 15.15 -0.42
CA GLN A 52 0.85 15.73 -1.22
C GLN A 52 0.45 15.96 -2.67
N GLN A 53 -0.39 15.11 -3.24
CA GLN A 53 -0.83 15.18 -4.64
C GLN A 53 -2.23 15.79 -4.78
N SER A 54 -2.45 16.95 -4.13
CA SER A 54 -3.75 17.65 -4.06
C SER A 54 -4.51 17.83 -5.38
N GLN A 55 -3.84 17.75 -6.54
CA GLN A 55 -4.49 17.79 -7.86
C GLN A 55 -4.50 16.47 -8.63
N LYS A 56 -3.58 15.53 -8.36
CA LYS A 56 -3.47 14.28 -9.12
C LYS A 56 -2.75 13.20 -8.34
N TRP A 57 -3.52 12.38 -7.66
CA TRP A 57 -3.06 11.18 -6.95
C TRP A 57 -2.07 10.39 -7.80
N SER A 58 -1.00 9.93 -7.16
CA SER A 58 -0.10 9.00 -7.83
C SER A 58 -0.76 7.63 -7.93
N ARG A 59 -0.22 6.81 -8.82
CA ARG A 59 -0.64 5.42 -8.94
C ARG A 59 0.01 4.54 -7.87
N PHE A 60 1.01 5.03 -7.15
CA PHE A 60 1.85 4.25 -6.25
C PHE A 60 1.07 3.51 -5.14
N PRO A 61 0.13 4.12 -4.40
CA PRO A 61 -0.65 3.39 -3.38
C PRO A 61 -1.43 2.21 -3.97
N TRP A 62 -1.92 2.36 -5.20
CA TRP A 62 -2.66 1.33 -5.90
C TRP A 62 -1.73 0.28 -6.53
N ASP A 63 -0.56 0.67 -6.98
CA ASP A 63 0.35 -0.27 -7.60
C ASP A 63 1.03 -1.17 -6.55
N VAL A 64 1.24 -0.67 -5.32
CA VAL A 64 1.97 -1.38 -4.25
C VAL A 64 1.05 -1.97 -3.17
N CYS A 65 0.03 -1.23 -2.73
CA CYS A 65 -0.77 -1.58 -1.54
C CYS A 65 -2.23 -1.97 -1.86
N THR A 66 -2.56 -2.28 -3.12
CA THR A 66 -3.96 -2.49 -3.52
C THR A 66 -4.68 -3.53 -2.68
N GLN A 67 -4.07 -4.69 -2.43
CA GLN A 67 -4.71 -5.76 -1.65
C GLN A 67 -5.01 -5.32 -0.21
N ASP A 68 -4.06 -4.65 0.44
CA ASP A 68 -4.20 -4.18 1.81
C ASP A 68 -5.25 -3.08 1.93
N LEU A 69 -5.30 -2.16 0.97
CA LEU A 69 -6.35 -1.13 0.91
C LEU A 69 -7.75 -1.74 0.75
N HIS A 70 -7.88 -2.80 -0.06
CA HIS A 70 -9.15 -3.54 -0.16
C HIS A 70 -9.53 -4.20 1.17
N ASN A 71 -8.58 -4.85 1.85
CA ASN A 71 -8.81 -5.47 3.14
C ASN A 71 -9.25 -4.45 4.20
N ILE A 72 -8.58 -3.29 4.24
CA ILE A 72 -8.94 -2.17 5.13
C ILE A 72 -10.37 -1.72 4.84
N LYS A 73 -10.70 -1.47 3.56
CA LYS A 73 -12.04 -1.03 3.15
C LYS A 73 -13.12 -2.06 3.47
N ALA A 74 -12.85 -3.34 3.25
CA ALA A 74 -13.79 -4.42 3.57
C ALA A 74 -14.07 -4.47 5.07
N HIS A 75 -13.03 -4.41 5.90
CA HIS A 75 -13.16 -4.42 7.35
C HIS A 75 -13.92 -3.19 7.88
N THR A 76 -13.72 -1.99 7.32
CA THR A 76 -14.44 -0.78 7.77
C THR A 76 -15.91 -0.78 7.36
N LEU A 77 -16.24 -1.31 6.19
CA LEU A 77 -17.63 -1.44 5.72
C LEU A 77 -18.43 -2.48 6.51
N ASP A 78 -17.79 -3.55 6.96
CA ASP A 78 -18.45 -4.57 7.78
C ASP A 78 -18.79 -4.02 9.18
N MET A 79 -17.86 -3.28 9.79
CA MET A 79 -18.08 -2.62 11.10
C MET A 79 -19.18 -1.55 11.11
N THR A 80 -19.46 -0.92 9.96
CA THR A 80 -20.45 0.16 9.85
C THR A 80 -21.88 -0.33 9.61
N LYS A 81 -22.10 -1.64 9.41
CA LYS A 81 -23.42 -2.25 9.22
C LYS A 81 -24.07 -2.76 10.52
N THR A 82 -23.58 -2.30 11.67
CA THR A 82 -24.11 -2.64 13.00
C THR A 82 -25.00 -1.53 13.51
#